data_AF-A0A2P6SI93-F1
#
_entry.id   AF-A0A2P6SI93-F1
#
_cell.length_a   1.000
_cell.length_b   1.000
_cell.length_c   1.000
_cell.angle_alpha   90.00
_cell.angle_beta   90.00
_cell.angle_gamma   90.00
#
_symmetry.space_group_name_H-M   'P 1'
#
loop_
_entity.id
_entity.type
_entity.pdbx_description
1 polymer ?
#
loop_
_entity_poly.entity_id
_entity_poly.type
_entity_poly.pdbx_seq_one_letter_code
_entity_poly.pdbx_strand_id
1 'polypeptide(L)'
;MLCSVLFWEGKEAGSEITRANVKMFISNQSIANNWIDFYGEMLKDEMQNESSQSLGRSAFMHSMCWYSTIHLTVRNLHQYLCEPLFQNMGKCSMLFFPITHNEEFHHTLLVFDKDIPQWLHFDSMKPRRAGTGQCFKSIKKIG
;
A
#
# COMPACT_ATOMS: atom_id res chain seq x y z
N MET A 1 -15.61 25.51 12.24
CA MET A 1 -14.85 24.29 12.60
C MET A 1 -15.80 23.11 12.42
N LEU A 2 -15.76 22.43 11.27
CA LEU A 2 -16.63 21.27 11.04
C LEU A 2 -15.95 20.06 11.66
N CYS A 3 -16.52 19.48 12.72
CA CYS A 3 -16.08 18.19 13.24
C CYS A 3 -16.13 17.16 12.11
N SER A 4 -14.99 16.56 11.77
CA SER A 4 -14.95 15.44 10.84
C SER A 4 -15.68 14.27 11.49
N VAL A 5 -16.83 13.89 10.94
CA VAL A 5 -17.55 12.70 11.38
C VAL A 5 -16.76 11.48 10.92
N LEU A 6 -16.27 10.68 11.87
CA LEU A 6 -15.58 9.42 11.60
C LEU A 6 -16.59 8.41 11.02
N PHE A 7 -16.21 7.76 9.93
CA PHE A 7 -16.98 6.70 9.29
C PHE A 7 -16.42 5.32 9.63
N TRP A 8 -15.09 5.21 9.69
CA TRP A 8 -14.40 4.01 10.11
C TRP A 8 -13.08 4.37 10.81
N GLU A 9 -12.75 3.61 11.86
CA GLU A 9 -11.52 3.73 12.64
C GLU A 9 -10.70 2.47 12.42
N GLY A 10 -9.45 2.64 11.98
CA GLY A 10 -8.55 1.53 11.76
C GLY A 10 -7.68 1.22 12.97
N LYS A 11 -7.04 0.06 12.89
CA LYS A 11 -6.10 -0.41 13.91
C LYS A 11 -4.76 0.31 13.81
N GLU A 12 -4.41 0.79 12.62
CA GLU A 12 -3.15 1.48 12.36
C GLU A 12 -3.38 2.98 12.15
N ALA A 13 -2.42 3.81 12.58
CA ALA A 13 -2.53 5.26 12.43
C ALA A 13 -2.50 5.65 10.95
N GLY A 14 -3.46 6.45 10.50
CA GLY A 14 -3.55 6.92 9.12
C GLY A 14 -4.51 6.14 8.23
N SER A 15 -5.15 5.07 8.72
CA SER A 15 -6.21 4.35 8.01
C SER A 15 -7.61 4.87 8.34
N GLU A 16 -7.76 5.97 9.10
CA GLU A 16 -9.09 6.49 9.45
C GLU A 16 -9.85 7.03 8.22
N ILE A 17 -11.12 6.64 8.10
CA ILE A 17 -12.01 7.13 7.04
C ILE A 17 -13.01 8.09 7.67
N THR A 18 -12.99 9.34 7.23
CA THR A 18 -13.98 10.35 7.63
C THR A 18 -15.08 10.49 6.58
N ARG A 19 -16.20 11.13 6.96
CA ARG A 19 -17.26 11.54 6.03
C ARG A 19 -16.73 12.33 4.83
N ALA A 20 -15.69 13.15 5.02
CA ALA A 20 -15.09 13.90 3.92
C ALA A 20 -14.41 12.96 2.91
N ASN A 21 -13.69 11.94 3.39
CA ASN A 21 -13.07 10.93 2.52
C ASN A 21 -14.12 10.15 1.72
N VAL A 22 -15.25 9.79 2.36
CA VAL A 22 -16.38 9.13 1.67
C VAL A 22 -16.97 10.04 0.60
N LYS A 23 -17.20 11.32 0.90
CA LYS A 23 -17.70 12.28 -0.09
C LYS A 23 -16.77 12.42 -1.30
N MET A 24 -15.45 12.48 -1.08
CA MET A 24 -14.49 12.53 -2.18
C MET A 24 -14.54 11.27 -3.03
N PHE A 25 -14.59 10.09 -2.39
CA PHE A 25 -14.66 8.80 -3.08
C PHE A 25 -15.91 8.67 -3.96
N ILE A 26 -17.10 8.92 -3.42
CA ILE A 26 -18.36 8.82 -4.20
C ILE A 26 -18.48 9.88 -5.29
N SER A 27 -17.73 10.99 -5.16
CA SER A 27 -17.65 12.04 -6.19
C SER A 27 -16.62 11.73 -7.27
N ASN A 28 -16.09 10.49 -7.30
CA ASN A 28 -15.10 10.01 -8.26
C ASN A 28 -13.81 10.86 -8.27
N GLN A 29 -13.39 11.35 -7.09
CA GLN A 29 -12.10 12.01 -6.93
C GLN A 29 -10.98 10.98 -6.70
N SER A 30 -9.73 11.43 -6.79
CA SER A 30 -8.56 10.58 -6.55
C SER A 30 -8.61 9.90 -5.18
N ILE A 31 -8.26 8.62 -5.17
CA ILE A 31 -8.17 7.82 -3.95
C ILE A 31 -7.00 8.33 -3.10
N ALA A 32 -7.28 8.67 -1.85
CA ALA A 32 -6.26 9.07 -0.88
C ALA A 32 -5.62 7.86 -0.19
N ASN A 33 -4.43 8.05 0.39
CA ASN A 33 -3.65 6.99 1.04
C ASN A 33 -4.43 6.22 2.12
N ASN A 34 -5.23 6.92 2.93
CA ASN A 34 -6.02 6.28 3.98
C ASN A 34 -7.04 5.27 3.46
N TRP A 35 -7.55 5.43 2.23
CA TRP A 35 -8.42 4.41 1.60
C TRP A 35 -7.66 3.13 1.23
N ILE A 36 -6.39 3.26 0.85
CA ILE A 36 -5.52 2.11 0.55
C ILE A 36 -5.23 1.36 1.84
N ASP A 37 -4.86 2.07 2.90
CA ASP A 37 -4.54 1.47 4.20
C ASP A 37 -5.79 0.84 4.84
N PHE A 38 -6.94 1.52 4.78
CA PHE A 38 -8.25 0.96 5.15
C PHE A 38 -8.53 -0.38 4.44
N TYR A 39 -8.36 -0.42 3.12
CA TYR A 39 -8.64 -1.63 2.36
C TYR A 39 -7.64 -2.76 2.66
N GLY A 40 -6.36 -2.43 2.86
CA GLY A 40 -5.35 -3.40 3.31
C GLY A 40 -5.68 -4.01 4.67
N GLU A 41 -6.19 -3.22 5.62
CA GLU A 41 -6.67 -3.72 6.91
C GLU A 41 -7.89 -4.64 6.76
N MET A 42 -8.87 -4.27 5.91
CA MET A 42 -10.03 -5.13 5.64
C MET A 42 -9.61 -6.48 5.05
N LEU A 43 -8.72 -6.49 4.06
CA LEU A 43 -8.21 -7.73 3.48
C LEU A 43 -7.46 -8.58 4.50
N LYS A 44 -6.66 -7.96 5.38
CA LYS A 44 -5.95 -8.65 6.46
C LYS A 44 -6.92 -9.34 7.42
N ASP A 45 -8.02 -8.67 7.77
CA ASP A 45 -9.05 -9.22 8.64
C ASP A 45 -9.81 -10.38 7.96
N GLU A 46 -10.17 -10.24 6.69
CA GLU A 46 -10.77 -11.33 5.89
C GLU A 46 -9.86 -12.56 5.84
N MET A 47 -8.58 -12.38 5.54
CA MET A 47 -7.59 -13.46 5.48
C MET A 47 -7.36 -14.16 6.83
N GLN A 48 -7.50 -13.45 7.95
CA GLN A 48 -7.41 -14.05 9.29
C GLN A 48 -8.65 -14.90 9.61
N ASN A 49 -9.82 -14.47 9.13
CA ASN A 49 -11.08 -15.17 9.33
C ASN A 49 -11.20 -16.42 8.43
N GLU A 50 -10.65 -16.40 7.22
CA GLU A 50 -10.67 -17.51 6.25
C GLU A 50 -9.62 -18.61 6.50
N SER A 51 -9.21 -18.83 7.75
CA SER A 51 -8.17 -19.81 8.11
C SER A 51 -8.55 -21.28 7.84
N SER A 52 -8.54 -21.67 6.56
CA SER A 52 -8.45 -23.04 6.09
C SER A 52 -7.90 -23.08 4.67
N GLN A 53 -6.62 -23.44 4.60
CA GLN A 53 -5.97 -24.19 3.52
C GLN A 53 -5.49 -23.39 2.29
N SER A 54 -4.16 -23.33 2.19
CA SER A 54 -3.35 -23.41 0.96
C SER A 54 -2.82 -22.16 0.24
N LEU A 55 -3.13 -20.91 0.63
CA LEU A 55 -2.33 -19.76 0.19
C LEU A 55 -1.47 -19.25 1.34
N GLY A 56 -0.16 -19.14 1.11
CA GLY A 56 0.76 -18.62 2.13
C GLY A 56 0.30 -17.24 2.64
N ARG A 57 0.62 -16.93 3.90
CA ARG A 57 0.19 -15.67 4.53
C ARG A 57 0.67 -14.49 3.70
N SER A 58 -0.21 -13.57 3.37
CA SER A 58 0.14 -12.30 2.75
C SER A 58 0.18 -11.19 3.80
N ALA A 59 0.95 -10.13 3.54
CA ALA A 59 0.86 -8.90 4.32
C ALA A 59 0.81 -7.68 3.40
N PHE A 60 0.08 -6.67 3.86
CA PHE A 60 -0.05 -5.38 3.21
C PHE A 60 0.75 -4.36 4.02
N MET A 61 1.68 -3.68 3.35
CA MET A 61 2.48 -2.62 3.94
C MET A 61 1.73 -1.29 3.86
N HIS A 62 1.98 -0.40 4.80
CA HIS A 62 1.36 0.92 4.84
C HIS A 62 1.73 1.75 3.60
N SER A 63 0.78 2.50 3.03
CA SER A 63 0.93 3.31 1.81
C SER A 63 2.06 4.34 1.89
N MET A 64 2.36 4.82 3.10
CA MET A 64 3.47 5.74 3.38
C MET A 64 4.85 5.06 3.41
N CYS A 65 4.96 3.73 3.29
CA CYS A 65 6.24 3.03 3.42
C CYS A 65 7.26 3.52 2.38
N TRP A 66 6.83 3.73 1.13
CA TRP A 66 7.71 4.23 0.07
C TRP A 66 8.02 5.72 0.23
N TYR A 67 7.03 6.55 0.56
CA TYR A 67 7.27 7.97 0.82
C TYR A 67 8.28 8.16 1.97
N SER A 68 8.26 7.26 2.96
CA SER A 68 9.16 7.31 4.11
C SER A 68 10.63 7.07 3.78
N THR A 69 10.95 6.32 2.71
CA THR A 69 12.34 6.07 2.28
C THR A 69 12.99 7.26 1.62
N ILE A 70 12.19 8.15 1.05
CA ILE A 70 12.69 9.28 0.24
C ILE A 70 12.60 10.60 1.01
N HIS A 71 11.56 10.79 1.83
CA HIS A 71 11.18 12.13 2.31
C HIS A 71 11.01 12.27 3.82
N LEU A 72 11.12 11.20 4.61
CA LEU A 72 10.83 11.26 6.05
C LEU A 72 12.05 10.99 6.95
N THR A 73 11.84 11.22 8.24
CA THR A 73 12.84 10.97 9.29
C THR A 73 13.15 9.48 9.45
N VAL A 74 14.31 9.16 10.03
CA VAL A 74 14.68 7.78 10.41
C VAL A 74 13.62 7.10 11.27
N ARG A 75 12.93 7.85 12.14
CA ARG A 75 11.83 7.34 12.96
C ARG A 75 10.67 6.85 12.09
N ASN A 76 10.26 7.63 11.09
CA ASN A 76 9.17 7.27 10.19
C ASN A 76 9.57 6.12 9.28
N LEU A 77 10.80 6.11 8.78
CA LEU A 77 11.35 4.97 8.03
C LEU A 77 11.27 3.67 8.84
N HIS A 78 11.68 3.74 10.12
CA HIS A 78 11.60 2.60 11.01
C HIS A 78 10.14 2.15 11.23
N GLN A 79 9.24 3.09 11.50
CA GLN A 79 7.83 2.82 11.80
C GLN A 79 7.06 2.26 10.61
N TYR A 80 7.20 2.84 9.41
CA TYR A 80 6.38 2.50 8.24
C TYR A 80 7.01 1.44 7.34
N LEU A 81 8.32 1.24 7.39
CA LEU A 81 9.01 0.28 6.52
C LEU A 81 9.77 -0.79 7.31
N CYS A 82 10.80 -0.42 8.07
CA CYS A 82 11.73 -1.42 8.61
C CYS A 82 11.04 -2.41 9.56
N GLU A 83 10.37 -1.91 10.59
CA GLU A 83 9.72 -2.76 11.60
C GLU A 83 8.64 -3.67 10.97
N PRO A 84 7.66 -3.15 10.19
CA PRO A 84 6.66 -4.02 9.56
C PRO A 84 7.28 -5.02 8.57
N LEU A 85 8.32 -4.61 7.83
CA LEU A 85 9.00 -5.50 6.89
C LEU A 85 9.64 -6.67 7.63
N PHE A 86 10.42 -6.43 8.69
CA PHE A 86 11.04 -7.50 9.47
C PHE A 86 10.02 -8.43 10.11
N GLN A 87 8.91 -7.88 10.63
CA GLN A 87 7.84 -8.67 11.23
C GLN A 87 7.15 -9.60 10.22
N ASN A 88 7.00 -9.16 8.97
CA ASN A 88 6.26 -9.89 7.94
C ASN A 88 7.15 -10.82 7.10
N MET A 89 8.41 -10.48 6.84
CA MET A 89 9.30 -11.30 6.00
C MET A 89 9.46 -12.74 6.51
N GLY A 90 9.47 -12.96 7.83
CA GLY A 90 9.56 -14.30 8.40
C GLY A 90 8.26 -15.11 8.32
N LYS A 91 7.11 -14.45 8.15
CA LYS A 91 5.77 -15.05 8.35
C LYS A 91 4.96 -15.16 7.06
N CYS A 92 5.27 -14.33 6.07
CA CYS A 92 4.49 -14.19 4.85
C CYS A 92 5.23 -14.74 3.64
N SER A 93 4.51 -15.33 2.68
CA SER A 93 5.04 -15.69 1.36
C SER A 93 4.96 -14.53 0.38
N MET A 94 3.98 -13.64 0.57
CA MET A 94 3.76 -12.47 -0.27
C MET A 94 3.65 -11.19 0.55
N LEU A 95 4.29 -10.12 0.07
CA LEU A 95 4.20 -8.78 0.65
C LEU A 95 3.77 -7.78 -0.44
N PHE A 96 2.76 -6.99 -0.11
CA PHE A 96 2.20 -5.96 -0.97
C PHE A 96 2.65 -4.58 -0.48
N PHE A 97 3.28 -3.80 -1.35
CA PHE A 97 3.76 -2.45 -1.08
C PHE A 97 3.01 -1.46 -1.97
N PRO A 98 1.97 -0.80 -1.45
CA PRO A 98 1.36 0.32 -2.14
C PRO A 98 2.38 1.47 -2.25
N ILE A 99 2.53 2.02 -3.44
CA ILE A 99 3.44 3.13 -3.73
C ILE A 99 2.61 4.31 -4.23
N THR A 100 2.59 5.37 -3.43
CA THR A 100 1.98 6.65 -3.80
C THR A 100 3.00 7.56 -4.49
N HIS A 101 2.72 7.93 -5.73
CA HIS A 101 3.45 8.95 -6.48
C HIS A 101 2.75 10.31 -6.31
N ASN A 102 3.08 11.03 -5.24
CA ASN A 102 2.38 12.27 -4.86
C ASN A 102 2.41 13.35 -5.95
N GLU A 103 3.49 13.44 -6.73
CA GLU A 103 3.61 14.43 -7.82
C GLU A 103 2.72 14.09 -9.02
N GLU A 104 2.45 12.80 -9.23
CA GLU A 104 1.68 12.31 -10.39
C GLU A 104 0.23 11.95 -10.03
N PHE A 105 -0.17 12.13 -8.76
CA PHE A 105 -1.46 11.68 -8.21
C PHE A 105 -1.81 10.24 -8.61
N HIS A 106 -0.80 9.38 -8.59
CA HIS A 106 -0.88 8.02 -9.10
C HIS A 106 -0.44 6.99 -8.07
N HIS A 107 -1.10 5.83 -8.09
CA HIS A 107 -0.78 4.72 -7.19
C HIS A 107 -0.32 3.53 -8.01
N THR A 108 0.78 2.92 -7.58
CA THR A 108 1.26 1.65 -8.14
C THR A 108 1.44 0.63 -7.03
N LEU A 109 1.56 -0.64 -7.40
CA LEU A 109 1.71 -1.72 -6.44
C LEU A 109 3.00 -2.50 -6.73
N LEU A 110 3.88 -2.57 -5.74
CA LEU A 110 5.05 -3.43 -5.78
C LEU A 110 4.76 -4.68 -4.94
N VAL A 111 5.04 -5.86 -5.49
CA VAL A 111 4.77 -7.14 -4.84
C VAL A 111 6.08 -7.91 -4.74
N PHE A 112 6.36 -8.37 -3.53
CA PHE A 112 7.36 -9.38 -3.26
C PHE A 112 6.66 -10.72 -3.04
N ASP A 113 7.05 -11.72 -3.82
CA ASP A 113 6.57 -13.10 -3.69
C ASP A 113 7.80 -13.99 -3.56
N LYS A 114 7.88 -14.79 -2.50
CA LYS A 114 9.02 -15.68 -2.23
C LYS A 114 9.21 -16.76 -3.29
N ASP A 115 8.13 -17.14 -3.99
CA ASP A 115 8.16 -18.19 -5.00
C ASP A 115 8.57 -17.63 -6.38
N ILE A 116 8.68 -16.30 -6.50
CA ILE A 116 9.04 -15.61 -7.74
C ILE A 116 10.43 -14.96 -7.57
N PRO A 117 11.40 -15.20 -8.48
CA PRO A 117 12.77 -14.73 -8.31
C PRO A 117 12.96 -13.22 -8.52
N GLN A 118 11.86 -12.48 -8.72
CA GLN A 118 11.86 -11.07 -9.04
C GLN A 118 10.68 -10.38 -8.34
N TRP A 119 10.85 -9.11 -8.07
CA TRP A 119 9.75 -8.25 -7.63
C TRP A 119 8.81 -7.99 -8.81
N LEU A 120 7.51 -7.87 -8.53
CA LEU A 120 6.49 -7.54 -9.54
C LEU A 120 6.00 -6.11 -9.31
N HIS A 121 5.95 -5.29 -10.36
CA HIS A 121 5.40 -3.93 -10.28
C HIS A 121 4.20 -3.81 -11.20
N PHE A 122 3.06 -3.46 -10.60
CA PHE A 122 1.79 -3.24 -11.26
C PHE A 122 1.50 -1.75 -11.34
N ASP A 123 1.23 -1.29 -12.55
CA ASP A 123 0.91 0.09 -12.87
C ASP A 123 -0.30 0.09 -13.80
N SER A 124 -1.42 0.64 -13.32
CA SER A 124 -2.68 0.67 -14.07
C SER A 124 -2.67 1.72 -15.20
N MET A 125 -1.69 2.62 -15.23
CA MET A 125 -1.50 3.52 -16.36
C MET A 125 -0.74 2.81 -17.47
N LYS A 126 -1.23 2.96 -18.72
CA LYS A 126 -0.52 2.45 -19.89
C LYS A 126 0.93 2.94 -19.89
N PRO A 127 1.93 2.09 -20.17
CA PRO A 127 3.32 2.51 -20.17
C PRO A 127 3.50 3.70 -21.13
N ARG A 128 3.78 4.88 -20.58
CA ARG A 128 4.20 6.03 -21.39
C ARG A 128 5.46 5.62 -22.12
N ARG A 129 5.45 5.71 -23.45
CA ARG A 129 6.60 5.40 -24.30
C ARG A 129 7.87 6.03 -23.70
N ALA A 130 8.82 5.19 -23.33
CA ALA A 130 10.22 5.51 -23.07
C ALA A 130 10.53 6.69 -22.11
N GLY A 131 9.78 6.84 -21.01
CA GLY A 131 10.15 7.71 -19.90
C GLY A 131 10.43 6.86 -18.65
N THR A 132 11.67 6.44 -18.44
CA THR A 132 12.05 5.71 -17.23
C THR A 132 11.97 6.65 -16.03
N GLY A 133 10.96 6.50 -15.17
CA GLY A 133 11.13 6.83 -13.76
C GLY A 133 12.35 6.04 -13.26
N GLN A 134 13.34 6.71 -12.67
CA GLN A 134 14.64 6.10 -12.36
C GLN A 134 14.57 4.95 -11.34
N CYS A 135 13.42 4.74 -10.69
CA CYS A 135 13.31 3.88 -9.51
C CYS A 135 13.30 2.37 -9.79
N PHE A 136 13.06 1.88 -11.01
CA PHE A 136 12.75 0.45 -11.21
C PHE A 136 13.33 -0.16 -12.51
N LYS A 137 14.62 0.04 -12.77
CA LYS A 137 15.29 -0.51 -13.97
C LYS A 137 15.39 -2.04 -14.02
N SER A 138 15.23 -2.73 -12.89
CA SER A 138 15.37 -4.18 -12.74
C SER A 138 14.05 -4.94 -12.51
N ILE A 139 12.90 -4.28 -12.67
CA ILE A 139 11.59 -4.88 -12.34
C ILE A 139 10.82 -5.23 -13.60
N LYS A 140 10.31 -6.47 -13.69
CA LYS A 140 9.38 -6.87 -14.76
C LYS A 140 8.04 -6.19 -14.54
N LYS A 141 7.69 -5.29 -15.46
CA LYS A 141 6.38 -4.63 -15.49
C LYS A 141 5.35 -5.58 -16.09
N ILE A 142 4.24 -5.77 -15.40
CA ILE A 142 3.06 -6.47 -15.92
C ILE A 142 1.99 -5.39 -16.11
N GLY A 143 1.61 -5.17 -17.36
CA GLY A 143 0.57 -4.20 -17.73
C GLY A 143 -0.80 -4.84 -17.84
#